data_AF-A0A959LK58-F1
#
_entry.id   AF-A0A959LK58-F1
#
_cell.length_a   1.000
_cell.length_b   1.000
_cell.length_c   1.000
_cell.angle_alpha   90.00
_cell.angle_beta   90.00
_cell.angle_gamma   90.00
#
_symmetry.space_group_name_H-M   'P 1'
#
loop_
_entity.id
_entity.type
_entity.pdbx_description
1 polymer ?
#
loop_
_entity_poly.entity_id
_entity_poly.type
_entity_poly.pdbx_seq_one_letter_code
_entity_poly.pdbx_strand_id
1 'polypeptide(L)' 'MIYKGFPYNASELSAFAITCGIFVISLKNGKIVQHVPDDEDHFYNWLLSLEVREVVPVC' A
#
# COMPACT_ATOMS: atom_id res chain seq x y z
N MET A 1 -4.12 -2.58 -12.23
CA MET A 1 -3.14 -3.69 -12.34
C MET A 1 -2.96 -4.30 -10.96
N ILE A 2 -2.70 -5.60 -10.85
CA ILE A 2 -2.55 -6.32 -9.57
C ILE A 2 -1.06 -6.61 -9.34
N TYR A 3 -0.56 -6.36 -8.12
CA TYR A 3 0.81 -6.69 -7.73
C TYR A 3 0.91 -8.16 -7.30
N LYS A 4 2.00 -8.84 -7.65
CA LYS A 4 2.18 -10.26 -7.32
C LYS A 4 2.20 -10.45 -5.80
N GLY A 5 1.32 -11.31 -5.27
CA GLY A 5 1.21 -11.56 -3.82
C GLY A 5 0.33 -10.57 -3.06
N PHE A 6 -0.21 -9.55 -3.72
CA PHE A 6 -1.17 -8.62 -3.15
C PHE A 6 -2.53 -8.76 -3.85
N PRO A 7 -3.59 -9.23 -3.16
CA PRO A 7 -4.82 -9.67 -3.81
C PRO A 7 -5.78 -8.54 -4.23
N TYR A 8 -5.38 -7.27 -4.10
CA TYR A 8 -6.22 -6.12 -4.43
C TYR A 8 -5.69 -5.38 -5.66
N ASN A 9 -6.61 -4.82 -6.45
CA ASN A 9 -6.25 -4.05 -7.62
C ASN A 9 -5.78 -2.66 -7.22
N ALA A 10 -4.79 -2.12 -7.96
CA ALA A 10 -4.35 -0.74 -7.85
C ALA A 10 -5.49 0.28 -7.77
N SER A 11 -6.56 0.08 -8.57
CA SER A 11 -7.70 1.00 -8.61
C SER A 11 -8.52 1.04 -7.32
N GLU A 12 -8.40 0.03 -6.46
CA GLU A 12 -9.07 -0.08 -5.16
C GLU A 12 -8.30 0.61 -4.03
N LEU A 13 -7.02 0.94 -4.26
CA LEU A 13 -6.16 1.58 -3.28
C LEU A 13 -6.51 3.04 -3.10
N SER A 14 -6.51 3.51 -1.85
CA SER A 14 -6.76 4.92 -1.51
C SER A 14 -5.54 5.58 -0.87
N ALA A 15 -4.96 4.94 0.14
CA ALA A 15 -3.82 5.47 0.87
C ALA A 15 -3.03 4.33 1.51
N PHE A 16 -1.80 4.58 1.91
CA PHE A 16 -1.00 3.63 2.69
C PHE A 16 -0.19 4.30 3.78
N ALA A 17 0.22 3.53 4.78
CA ALA A 17 1.22 3.90 5.77
C ALA A 17 2.17 2.72 5.98
N ILE A 18 3.40 3.01 6.39
CA ILE A 18 4.42 2.00 6.67
C ILE A 18 4.73 2.01 8.16
N THR A 19 4.73 0.84 8.78
CA THR A 19 5.12 0.69 10.18
C THR A 19 5.89 -0.62 10.35
N CYS A 20 7.17 -0.53 10.74
CA CYS A 20 8.03 -1.68 10.99
C CYS A 20 8.02 -2.75 9.86
N GLY A 21 8.12 -2.33 8.60
CA GLY A 21 8.10 -3.24 7.43
C GLY A 21 6.71 -3.75 7.04
N ILE A 22 5.66 -3.33 7.75
CA ILE A 22 4.26 -3.67 7.45
C ILE A 22 3.63 -2.50 6.72
N PHE A 23 3.09 -2.78 5.54
CA PHE A 23 2.30 -1.83 4.76
C PHE A 23 0.84 -1.93 5.19
N VAL A 24 0.33 -0.86 5.79
CA VAL A 24 -1.07 -0.70 6.11
C VAL A 24 -1.74 0.03 4.96
N ILE A 25 -2.60 -0.66 4.24
CA ILE A 25 -3.25 -0.16 3.04
C ILE A 25 -4.71 0.14 3.33
N SER A 26 -5.11 1.39 3.07
CA SER A 26 -6.52 1.80 3.06
C SER A 26 -7.08 1.66 1.64
N LEU A 27 -8.17 0.89 1.52
CA LEU A 27 -8.92 0.73 0.28
C LEU A 27 -10.03 1.76 0.18
N LYS A 28 -10.41 2.13 -1.05
CA LYS A 28 -11.50 3.09 -1.34
C LYS A 28 -12.85 2.68 -0.78
N ASN A 29 -13.06 1.38 -0.56
CA ASN A 29 -14.28 0.85 0.06
C ASN A 29 -14.28 0.97 1.61
N GLY A 30 -13.27 1.63 2.20
CA GLY A 30 -13.14 1.82 3.64
C GLY A 30 -12.51 0.65 4.40
N LYS A 31 -12.20 -0.46 3.72
CA LYS A 31 -11.44 -1.56 4.35
C LYS A 31 -9.97 -1.19 4.50
N ILE A 32 -9.38 -1.62 5.60
CA ILE A 32 -7.94 -1.50 5.84
C ILE A 32 -7.36 -2.90 5.86
N VAL A 33 -6.28 -3.11 5.12
CA VAL A 33 -5.58 -4.39 5.03
C VAL A 33 -4.10 -4.20 5.34
N GLN A 34 -3.49 -5.24 5.89
CA GLN A 34 -2.05 -5.29 6.13
C GLN A 34 -1.41 -6.17 5.07
N HIS A 35 -0.25 -5.74 4.59
CA HIS A 35 0.56 -6.49 3.65
C HIS A 35 2.02 -6.42 4.06
N VAL A 36 2.68 -7.58 4.06
CA VAL A 36 4.12 -7.71 4.25
C VAL A 36 4.66 -8.25 2.93
N PRO A 37 5.20 -7.38 2.05
CA PRO A 37 5.76 -7.80 0.78
C PRO A 37 7.11 -8.51 1.01
N ASP A 38 7.45 -9.45 0.12
CA ASP A 38 8.78 -10.08 0.12
C ASP A 38 9.91 -9.08 -0.23
N ASP A 39 9.55 -8.01 -0.97
CA ASP A 39 10.43 -6.92 -1.38
C ASP A 39 9.74 -5.59 -1.08
N GLU A 40 10.14 -4.97 0.03
CA GLU A 40 9.55 -3.73 0.53
C GLU A 40 9.78 -2.54 -0.42
N ASP A 41 10.99 -2.41 -0.95
CA ASP A 41 11.36 -1.30 -1.85
C ASP A 41 10.58 -1.38 -3.16
N HIS A 42 10.45 -2.57 -3.74
CA HIS A 42 9.71 -2.74 -4.98
C HIS A 42 8.21 -2.49 -4.77
N PHE A 43 7.63 -2.93 -3.65
CA PHE A 43 6.22 -2.68 -3.34
C PHE A 43 5.95 -1.19 -3.05
N TYR A 44 6.84 -0.52 -2.32
CA TYR A 44 6.76 0.93 -2.07
C TYR A 44 6.78 1.72 -3.38
N ASN A 45 7.75 1.46 -4.25
CA ASN A 45 7.86 2.12 -5.54
C ASN A 45 6.63 1.87 -6.44
N TRP A 46 6.04 0.68 -6.37
CA TRP A 46 4.79 0.38 -7.06
C TRP A 46 3.63 1.23 -6.55
N LEU A 47 3.48 1.41 -5.23
CA LEU A 47 2.44 2.27 -4.64
C LEU A 47 2.62 3.74 -5.06
N LEU A 48 3.86 4.23 -5.04
CA LEU A 48 4.18 5.59 -5.50
C LEU A 48 3.90 5.78 -6.99
N SER A 49 4.25 4.81 -7.83
CA SER A 49 3.97 4.83 -9.28
C SER A 49 2.48 4.87 -9.59
N LEU A 50 1.63 4.44 -8.65
CA LEU A 50 0.18 4.47 -8.77
C LEU A 50 -0.44 5.73 -8.15
N GLU A 51 0.38 6.67 -7.68
CA GLU A 51 -0.03 7.88 -6.99
C GLU A 51 -0.91 7.59 -5.76
N VAL A 52 -0.72 6.43 -5.13
CA VAL A 52 -1.40 6.10 -3.87
C VAL A 52 -0.82 7.01 -2.79
N ARG A 53 -1.69 7.70 -2.07
CA ARG A 53 -1.28 8.66 -1.05
C ARG A 53 -0.57 7.95 0.11
N GLU A 54 0.66 8.34 0.39
CA GLU A 54 1.34 7.98 1.63
C GLU A 54 0.81 8.84 2.80
N VAL A 55 0.56 8.21 3.93
CA VAL A 55 0.18 8.84 5.20
C VAL A 55 1.35 8.72 6.15
N VAL A 56 2.20 9.75 6.15
CA VAL A 56 3.28 9.91 7.12
C VAL A 56 2.75 10.61 8.37
N PRO A 57 2.99 10.07 9.58
CA PRO A 57 2.72 10.80 10.81
C PRO A 57 3.56 12.08 10.82
N VAL A 58 2.90 13.23 10.99
CA VAL A 58 3.60 14.50 11.20
C VAL A 58 4.05 14.50 12.66
N CYS A 59 5.35 14.38 12.89
CA CYS A 59 5.96 14.54 14.22
C CYS A 59 5.84 15.99 14.69
#